data_AF-A0A0Q3RJV9-F1
#
_entry.id   AF-A0A0Q3RJV9-F1
#
_cell.length_a   1.000
_cell.length_b   1.000
_cell.length_c   1.000
_cell.angle_alpha   90.00
_cell.angle_beta   90.00
_cell.angle_gamma   90.00
#
_symmetry.space_group_name_H-M   'P 1'
#
loop_
_entity.id
_entity.type
_entity.pdbx_description
1 polymer ?
#
loop_
_entity_poly.entity_id
_entity_poly.type
_entity_poly.pdbx_seq_one_letter_code
_entity_poly.pdbx_strand_id
1 'polypeptide(L)'
;MAPQRRHPAPTAPMACSLLLLALCLAPPAHGSRVQPTATTSKAPPAPVPAPPPPASKATTTAPPESDEFLAPHNKARAEVGVAALRWSAGLASAAAKTTSQQQRQSGCAFADMGASAYGANQGWASYRARPGEVVGSWVAQARYYTHANNSCAAGQQCGTYTQVVWRRTTDVGCAQATCGTGATLTLCLYDPHGNVKGESPY
;
A
#
# COMPACT_ATOMS: atom_id res chain seq x y z
N MET A 1 -25.75 38.18 17.04
CA MET A 1 -24.29 38.23 16.77
C MET A 1 -23.58 37.87 18.06
N ALA A 2 -22.73 36.83 18.07
CA ALA A 2 -21.98 36.41 19.26
C ALA A 2 -20.47 36.68 19.05
N PRO A 3 -19.74 37.22 20.04
CA PRO A 3 -18.32 37.53 19.89
C PRO A 3 -17.45 36.28 20.01
N GLN A 4 -16.56 36.06 19.04
CA GLN A 4 -15.56 35.00 19.13
C GLN A 4 -14.45 35.37 20.13
N ARG A 5 -14.13 34.46 21.05
CA ARG A 5 -12.92 34.55 21.89
C ARG A 5 -11.73 34.00 21.10
N ARG A 6 -10.65 34.78 21.02
CA ARG A 6 -9.37 34.33 20.43
C ARG A 6 -8.56 33.58 21.49
N HIS A 7 -8.01 32.41 21.13
CA HIS A 7 -7.01 31.72 21.95
C HIS A 7 -5.59 32.13 21.52
N PRO A 8 -4.65 32.35 22.44
CA PRO A 8 -3.23 32.53 22.13
C PRO A 8 -2.54 31.18 21.88
N ALA A 9 -1.51 31.19 21.03
CA ALA A 9 -0.67 30.01 20.76
C ALA A 9 0.48 29.89 21.78
N PRO A 10 0.97 28.66 22.08
CA PRO A 10 2.12 28.47 22.97
C PRO A 10 3.45 28.72 22.24
N THR A 11 4.37 29.37 22.94
CA THR A 11 5.78 29.56 22.51
C THR A 11 6.66 28.39 22.98
N ALA A 12 7.70 28.07 22.20
CA ALA A 12 8.71 27.06 22.55
C ALA A 12 10.11 27.71 22.61
N PRO A 13 10.95 27.39 23.61
CA PRO A 13 12.31 27.92 23.72
C PRO A 13 13.37 27.06 22.99
N MET A 14 14.47 27.72 22.61
CA MET A 14 15.67 27.13 22.00
C MET A 14 16.68 26.60 23.05
N ALA A 15 17.68 25.85 22.53
CA ALA A 15 19.02 25.52 23.07
C ALA A 15 19.22 24.01 23.32
N CYS A 16 20.38 23.38 23.09
CA CYS A 16 21.74 23.91 23.22
C CYS A 16 22.76 23.12 22.37
N SER A 17 23.85 23.77 21.96
CA SER A 17 24.98 23.17 21.25
C SER A 17 25.99 22.50 22.20
N LEU A 18 26.79 21.54 21.72
CA LEU A 18 28.27 21.66 21.62
C LEU A 18 28.95 20.33 21.23
N LEU A 19 29.92 20.41 20.31
CA LEU A 19 30.92 19.38 20.06
C LEU A 19 31.97 19.37 21.18
N LEU A 20 32.62 18.22 21.40
CA LEU A 20 34.00 18.16 21.88
C LEU A 20 34.72 16.95 21.26
N LEU A 21 35.98 17.16 20.86
CA LEU A 21 36.82 16.21 20.13
C LEU A 21 38.20 16.18 20.79
N ALA A 22 38.76 15.00 21.12
CA ALA A 22 40.12 14.88 21.64
C ALA A 22 40.78 13.51 21.38
N LEU A 23 41.82 13.52 20.55
CA LEU A 23 42.95 12.57 20.52
C LEU A 23 43.92 12.93 21.68
N CYS A 24 44.92 12.16 22.15
CA CYS A 24 45.53 10.88 21.75
C CYS A 24 46.45 10.32 22.88
N LEU A 25 47.16 9.22 22.57
CA LEU A 25 48.44 8.71 23.16
C LEU A 25 48.43 7.77 24.40
N ALA A 26 49.33 6.78 24.32
CA ALA A 26 49.72 5.71 25.25
C ALA A 26 51.22 5.37 24.97
N PRO A 27 51.87 4.28 25.46
CA PRO A 27 51.60 3.34 26.57
C PRO A 27 52.65 3.61 27.69
N PRO A 28 53.67 2.78 28.09
CA PRO A 28 53.88 1.32 28.30
C PRO A 28 54.04 0.94 29.81
N ALA A 29 54.26 -0.31 30.28
CA ALA A 29 53.89 -1.68 29.87
C ALA A 29 54.33 -2.70 30.99
N HIS A 30 54.09 -4.00 30.79
CA HIS A 30 54.60 -5.23 31.47
C HIS A 30 53.67 -6.00 32.43
N GLY A 31 53.60 -7.32 32.21
CA GLY A 31 52.83 -8.26 33.00
C GLY A 31 52.66 -9.63 32.31
N SER A 32 53.74 -10.36 32.05
CA SER A 32 53.68 -11.67 31.39
C SER A 32 53.13 -12.75 32.33
N ARG A 33 52.07 -13.46 31.90
CA ARG A 33 51.65 -14.74 32.51
C ARG A 33 51.38 -15.78 31.43
N VAL A 34 52.10 -16.90 31.51
CA VAL A 34 51.97 -18.04 30.60
C VAL A 34 50.69 -18.82 30.93
N GLN A 35 49.96 -19.25 29.89
CA GLN A 35 48.85 -20.20 30.00
C GLN A 35 49.06 -21.39 29.04
N PRO A 36 48.50 -22.59 29.33
CA PRO A 36 48.86 -23.81 28.62
C PRO A 36 48.34 -23.88 27.18
N THR A 37 49.08 -24.61 26.34
CA THR A 37 48.72 -24.91 24.96
C THR A 37 47.49 -25.81 24.86
N ALA A 38 46.36 -25.25 24.42
CA ALA A 38 45.22 -26.04 23.93
C ALA A 38 45.37 -26.24 22.42
N THR A 39 45.51 -27.50 21.98
CA THR A 39 45.67 -27.86 20.57
C THR A 39 44.36 -27.63 19.81
N THR A 40 44.25 -26.52 19.07
CA THR A 40 43.09 -26.22 18.24
C THR A 40 43.06 -27.13 17.01
N SER A 41 42.30 -28.21 17.07
CA SER A 41 42.01 -29.04 15.89
C SER A 41 41.21 -28.23 14.87
N LYS A 42 41.73 -28.10 13.65
CA LYS A 42 41.08 -27.38 12.55
C LYS A 42 39.93 -28.21 12.00
N ALA A 43 38.71 -27.95 12.46
CA ALA A 43 37.51 -28.57 11.92
C ALA A 43 37.39 -28.28 10.40
N PRO A 44 36.92 -29.25 9.58
CA PRO A 44 36.63 -29.00 8.18
C PRO A 44 35.47 -27.99 8.01
N PRO A 45 35.43 -27.23 6.91
CA PRO A 45 34.35 -26.29 6.67
C PRO A 45 33.01 -27.03 6.56
N ALA A 46 31.97 -26.46 7.18
CA ALA A 46 30.60 -26.96 7.04
C ALA A 46 30.16 -26.93 5.57
N PRO A 47 29.33 -27.89 5.11
CA PRO A 47 28.77 -27.84 3.77
C PRO A 47 27.96 -26.55 3.59
N VAL A 48 28.19 -25.85 2.48
CA VAL A 48 27.44 -24.66 2.09
C VAL A 48 25.95 -25.04 2.00
N PRO A 49 25.01 -24.27 2.59
CA PRO A 49 23.59 -24.53 2.40
C PRO A 49 23.26 -24.54 0.90
N ALA A 50 22.52 -25.56 0.46
CA ALA A 50 22.03 -25.60 -0.92
C ALA A 50 21.23 -24.31 -1.21
N PRO A 51 21.31 -23.76 -2.44
CA PRO A 51 20.44 -22.65 -2.82
C PRO A 51 18.98 -23.07 -2.58
N PRO A 52 18.11 -22.14 -2.13
CA PRO A 52 16.69 -22.47 -1.95
C PRO A 52 16.15 -23.02 -3.27
N PRO A 53 15.27 -24.04 -3.24
CA PRO A 53 14.64 -24.54 -4.46
C PRO A 53 13.99 -23.36 -5.19
N PRO A 54 14.06 -23.33 -6.54
CA PRO A 54 13.43 -22.26 -7.30
C PRO A 54 11.97 -22.19 -6.87
N ALA A 55 11.52 -20.99 -6.47
CA ALA A 55 10.17 -20.81 -5.93
C ALA A 55 9.16 -21.34 -6.95
N SER A 56 8.59 -22.51 -6.64
CA SER A 56 7.56 -23.12 -7.47
C SER A 56 6.49 -22.07 -7.67
N LYS A 57 6.21 -21.75 -8.95
CA LYS A 57 5.08 -20.90 -9.31
C LYS A 57 3.81 -21.66 -8.93
N ALA A 58 3.42 -21.55 -7.66
CA ALA A 58 2.11 -21.89 -7.21
C ALA A 58 1.16 -20.97 -7.96
N THR A 59 0.56 -21.50 -9.02
CA THR A 59 -0.62 -20.90 -9.64
C THR A 59 -1.76 -21.07 -8.64
N THR A 60 -1.72 -20.25 -7.59
CA THR A 60 -2.82 -20.08 -6.65
C THR A 60 -3.96 -19.50 -7.46
N THR A 61 -4.86 -20.37 -7.93
CA THR A 61 -6.12 -19.97 -8.55
C THR A 61 -6.77 -18.96 -7.62
N ALA A 62 -7.10 -17.78 -8.15
CA ALA A 62 -7.66 -16.72 -7.35
C ALA A 62 -9.00 -17.18 -6.74
N PRO A 63 -9.34 -16.80 -5.50
CA PRO A 63 -10.61 -17.19 -4.88
C PRO A 63 -11.81 -16.73 -5.73
N PRO A 64 -12.92 -17.46 -5.80
CA PRO A 64 -14.07 -17.07 -6.65
C PRO A 64 -14.63 -15.66 -6.38
N GLU A 65 -14.52 -15.17 -5.13
CA GLU A 65 -14.88 -13.79 -4.77
C GLU A 65 -14.01 -12.71 -5.45
N SER A 66 -12.80 -13.06 -5.88
CA SER A 66 -11.90 -12.15 -6.60
C SER A 66 -12.43 -11.81 -8.00
N ASP A 67 -13.19 -12.70 -8.65
CA ASP A 67 -13.77 -12.45 -9.96
C ASP A 67 -14.85 -11.36 -9.89
N GLU A 68 -15.59 -11.24 -8.78
CA GLU A 68 -16.55 -10.15 -8.59
C GLU A 68 -15.86 -8.77 -8.56
N PHE A 69 -14.59 -8.69 -8.15
CA PHE A 69 -13.76 -7.49 -8.34
C PHE A 69 -13.15 -7.43 -9.74
N LEU A 70 -12.50 -8.51 -10.19
CA LEU A 70 -11.59 -8.51 -11.34
C LEU A 70 -12.33 -8.40 -12.68
N ALA A 71 -13.49 -9.04 -12.82
CA ALA A 71 -14.28 -9.01 -14.05
C ALA A 71 -14.74 -7.59 -14.44
N PRO A 72 -15.36 -6.77 -13.57
CA PRO A 72 -15.72 -5.40 -13.94
C PRO A 72 -14.52 -4.48 -14.21
N HIS A 73 -13.37 -4.69 -13.53
CA HIS A 73 -12.13 -4.00 -13.90
C HIS A 73 -11.70 -4.34 -15.33
N ASN A 74 -11.61 -5.64 -15.64
CA ASN A 74 -11.10 -6.12 -16.93
C ASN A 74 -12.06 -5.84 -18.10
N LYS A 75 -13.37 -5.76 -17.84
CA LYS A 75 -14.34 -5.25 -18.81
C LYS A 75 -14.05 -3.78 -19.16
N ALA A 76 -13.97 -2.89 -18.17
CA ALA A 76 -13.71 -1.46 -18.40
C ALA A 76 -12.35 -1.20 -19.09
N ARG A 77 -11.36 -2.06 -18.81
CA ARG A 77 -10.04 -2.01 -19.44
C ARG A 77 -10.04 -2.45 -20.91
N ALA A 78 -10.83 -3.47 -21.24
CA ALA A 78 -11.05 -3.88 -22.62
C ALA A 78 -11.74 -2.78 -23.45
N GLU A 79 -12.71 -2.07 -22.87
CA GLU A 79 -13.43 -0.96 -23.51
C GLU A 79 -12.52 0.20 -23.93
N VAL A 80 -11.34 0.37 -23.31
CA VAL A 80 -10.33 1.40 -23.67
C VAL A 80 -9.02 0.83 -24.25
N GLY A 81 -8.97 -0.48 -24.56
CA GLY A 81 -7.80 -1.10 -25.20
C GLY A 81 -6.52 -1.13 -24.33
N VAL A 82 -6.66 -1.32 -23.01
CA VAL A 82 -5.53 -1.62 -22.12
C VAL A 82 -5.54 -3.07 -21.65
N ALA A 83 -4.36 -3.62 -21.36
CA ALA A 83 -4.21 -5.02 -20.95
C ALA A 83 -4.97 -5.31 -19.64
N ALA A 84 -5.57 -6.50 -19.54
CA ALA A 84 -6.26 -6.97 -18.34
C ALA A 84 -5.33 -6.98 -17.11
N LEU A 85 -5.89 -6.64 -15.95
CA LEU A 85 -5.25 -6.82 -14.64
C LEU A 85 -5.23 -8.30 -14.26
N ARG A 86 -4.22 -8.68 -13.49
CA ARG A 86 -4.16 -9.95 -12.76
C ARG A 86 -4.58 -9.74 -11.31
N TRP A 87 -5.13 -10.78 -10.69
CA TRP A 87 -5.33 -10.79 -9.24
C TRP A 87 -4.00 -11.04 -8.51
N SER A 88 -3.70 -10.22 -7.51
CA SER A 88 -2.59 -10.42 -6.59
C SER A 88 -3.10 -10.74 -5.19
N ALA A 89 -2.86 -11.97 -4.75
CA ALA A 89 -3.17 -12.42 -3.39
C ALA A 89 -2.41 -11.61 -2.31
N GLY A 90 -1.22 -11.09 -2.64
CA GLY A 90 -0.45 -10.21 -1.76
C GLY A 90 -1.14 -8.85 -1.56
N LEU A 91 -1.59 -8.22 -2.65
CA LEU A 91 -2.36 -6.97 -2.59
C LEU A 91 -3.72 -7.19 -1.89
N ALA A 92 -4.39 -8.31 -2.13
CA ALA A 92 -5.66 -8.63 -1.47
C ALA A 92 -5.49 -8.82 0.05
N SER A 93 -4.43 -9.51 0.48
CA SER A 93 -4.08 -9.65 1.90
C SER A 93 -3.75 -8.31 2.55
N ALA A 94 -3.00 -7.45 1.86
CA ALA A 94 -2.71 -6.09 2.32
C ALA A 94 -3.99 -5.24 2.44
N ALA A 95 -4.88 -5.30 1.43
CA ALA A 95 -6.18 -4.63 1.47
C ALA A 95 -7.04 -5.13 2.64
N ALA A 96 -7.12 -6.45 2.84
CA ALA A 96 -7.89 -7.06 3.93
C ALA A 96 -7.35 -6.67 5.31
N LYS A 97 -6.03 -6.58 5.47
CA LYS A 97 -5.39 -6.09 6.70
C LYS A 97 -5.79 -4.65 6.99
N THR A 98 -5.76 -3.77 5.98
CA THR A 98 -6.12 -2.36 6.11
C THR A 98 -7.61 -2.16 6.40
N THR A 99 -8.53 -2.79 5.65
CA THR A 99 -9.98 -2.67 5.91
C THR A 99 -10.36 -3.23 7.29
N SER A 100 -9.73 -4.33 7.71
CA SER A 100 -9.92 -4.89 9.06
C SER A 100 -9.39 -3.98 10.18
N GLN A 101 -8.36 -3.16 9.92
CA GLN A 101 -7.91 -2.14 10.88
C GLN A 101 -8.92 -0.99 10.95
N GLN A 102 -9.33 -0.42 9.82
CA GLN A 102 -10.33 0.64 9.75
C GLN A 102 -11.66 0.23 10.41
N GLN A 103 -12.09 -1.02 10.21
CA GLN A 103 -13.25 -1.60 10.86
C GLN A 103 -13.16 -1.58 12.40
N ARG A 104 -12.01 -1.95 12.96
CA ARG A 104 -11.83 -2.05 14.42
C ARG A 104 -11.50 -0.72 15.10
N GLN A 105 -10.84 0.20 14.41
CA GLN A 105 -10.19 1.37 15.03
C GLN A 105 -10.75 2.71 14.57
N SER A 106 -11.48 2.74 13.45
CA SER A 106 -11.84 3.99 12.77
C SER A 106 -13.28 3.99 12.24
N GLY A 107 -14.13 3.09 12.74
CA GLY A 107 -15.55 3.03 12.36
C GLY A 107 -15.80 2.76 10.87
N CYS A 108 -14.85 2.10 10.18
CA CYS A 108 -14.83 1.97 8.73
C CYS A 108 -14.73 3.30 7.94
N ALA A 109 -14.05 4.31 8.49
CA ALA A 109 -13.54 5.41 7.69
C ALA A 109 -12.61 4.92 6.57
N PHE A 110 -12.40 5.75 5.55
CA PHE A 110 -11.36 5.51 4.56
C PHE A 110 -9.98 5.60 5.22
N ALA A 111 -9.12 4.64 4.87
CA ALA A 111 -7.72 4.66 5.27
C ALA A 111 -6.97 5.82 4.61
N ASP A 112 -6.02 6.40 5.33
CA ASP A 112 -4.99 7.24 4.71
C ASP A 112 -4.05 6.33 3.89
N MET A 113 -3.96 6.62 2.60
CA MET A 113 -3.14 5.91 1.63
C MET A 113 -1.99 6.78 1.08
N GLY A 114 -1.76 7.98 1.62
CA GLY A 114 -0.79 8.94 1.09
C GLY A 114 0.67 8.46 1.11
N ALA A 115 1.00 7.54 2.02
CA ALA A 115 2.32 6.88 2.12
C ALA A 115 2.35 5.47 1.49
N SER A 116 1.30 5.05 0.79
CA SER A 116 1.23 3.75 0.12
C SER A 116 2.11 3.71 -1.13
N ALA A 117 2.87 2.63 -1.31
CA ALA A 117 3.56 2.36 -2.59
C ALA A 117 2.57 1.92 -3.70
N TYR A 118 1.38 1.46 -3.32
CA TYR A 118 0.32 1.02 -4.23
C TYR A 118 -0.70 2.13 -4.45
N GLY A 119 -1.29 2.16 -5.66
CA GLY A 119 -2.49 2.93 -5.93
C GLY A 119 -3.67 2.39 -5.12
N ALA A 120 -4.68 3.21 -4.83
CA ALA A 120 -5.77 2.81 -3.97
C ALA A 120 -7.12 3.43 -4.42
N ASN A 121 -8.13 2.57 -4.58
CA ASN A 121 -9.53 2.98 -4.67
C ASN A 121 -10.25 2.52 -3.41
N GLN A 122 -11.05 3.41 -2.81
CA GLN A 122 -11.88 3.12 -1.65
C GLN A 122 -13.35 3.37 -1.97
N GLY A 123 -14.22 2.56 -1.38
CA GLY A 123 -15.68 2.65 -1.56
C GLY A 123 -16.38 2.38 -0.23
N TRP A 124 -17.39 3.19 0.09
CA TRP A 124 -18.25 2.99 1.25
C TRP A 124 -19.69 2.91 0.81
N ALA A 125 -20.44 1.93 1.32
CA ALA A 125 -21.88 1.81 1.12
C ALA A 125 -22.57 1.59 2.47
N SER A 126 -23.77 2.16 2.65
CA SER A 126 -24.59 2.00 3.85
C SER A 126 -25.22 0.61 4.00
N TYR A 127 -25.00 -0.27 3.02
CA TYR A 127 -25.54 -1.61 2.91
C TYR A 127 -24.44 -2.61 2.51
N ARG A 128 -24.82 -3.89 2.43
CA ARG A 128 -23.95 -5.01 2.03
C ARG A 128 -23.79 -5.03 0.50
N ALA A 129 -23.06 -4.06 -0.05
CA ALA A 129 -22.78 -3.96 -1.47
C ALA A 129 -21.86 -5.09 -1.92
N ARG A 130 -22.18 -5.76 -3.04
CA ARG A 130 -21.26 -6.72 -3.65
C ARG A 130 -19.98 -6.03 -4.14
N PRO A 131 -18.82 -6.71 -4.12
CA PRO A 131 -17.59 -6.28 -4.79
C PRO A 131 -17.82 -5.63 -6.17
N GLY A 132 -18.58 -6.30 -7.04
CA GLY A 132 -18.84 -5.83 -8.40
C GLY A 132 -19.69 -4.56 -8.50
N GLU A 133 -20.58 -4.31 -7.54
CA GLU A 133 -21.35 -3.06 -7.46
C GLU A 133 -20.42 -1.88 -7.15
N VAL A 134 -19.47 -2.08 -6.23
CA VAL A 134 -18.50 -1.04 -5.83
C VAL A 134 -17.54 -0.72 -6.98
N VAL A 135 -16.97 -1.74 -7.65
CA VAL A 135 -16.14 -1.52 -8.85
C VAL A 135 -16.96 -0.87 -9.96
N GLY A 136 -18.20 -1.30 -10.17
CA GLY A 136 -19.14 -0.69 -11.11
C GLY A 136 -19.36 0.79 -10.84
N SER A 137 -19.42 1.22 -9.57
CA SER A 137 -19.55 2.63 -9.19
C SER A 137 -18.32 3.47 -9.57
N TRP A 138 -17.12 2.89 -9.50
CA TRP A 138 -15.89 3.54 -9.95
C TRP A 138 -15.84 3.61 -11.48
N VAL A 139 -16.13 2.50 -12.17
CA VAL A 139 -16.21 2.46 -13.64
C VAL A 139 -17.23 3.47 -14.18
N ALA A 140 -18.36 3.64 -13.49
CA ALA A 140 -19.40 4.59 -13.86
C ALA A 140 -18.97 6.06 -13.80
N GLN A 141 -17.80 6.39 -13.23
CA GLN A 141 -17.19 7.73 -13.33
C GLN A 141 -16.59 8.02 -14.71
N ALA A 142 -16.48 7.03 -15.62
CA ALA A 142 -16.08 7.24 -17.01
C ALA A 142 -16.88 8.36 -17.70
N ARG A 143 -18.18 8.49 -17.37
CA ARG A 143 -19.07 9.55 -17.87
C ARG A 143 -18.63 10.97 -17.52
N TYR A 144 -17.69 11.13 -16.59
CA TYR A 144 -17.13 12.40 -16.15
C TYR A 144 -15.68 12.60 -16.62
N TYR A 145 -15.05 11.63 -17.28
CA TYR A 145 -13.68 11.73 -17.74
C TYR A 145 -13.60 12.10 -19.23
N THR A 146 -12.80 13.12 -19.54
CA THR A 146 -12.46 13.50 -20.91
C THR A 146 -11.01 13.11 -21.19
N HIS A 147 -10.81 12.12 -22.04
CA HIS A 147 -9.47 11.62 -22.38
C HIS A 147 -8.60 12.65 -23.11
N ALA A 148 -9.18 13.37 -24.07
CA ALA A 148 -8.47 14.31 -24.95
C ALA A 148 -7.69 15.43 -24.22
N ASN A 149 -8.07 15.76 -22.98
CA ASN A 149 -7.39 16.73 -22.12
C ASN A 149 -7.08 16.18 -20.72
N ASN A 150 -7.21 14.86 -20.52
CA ASN A 150 -6.97 14.14 -19.26
C ASN A 150 -7.62 14.81 -18.03
N SER A 151 -8.91 15.19 -18.13
CA SER A 151 -9.60 15.94 -17.07
C SER A 151 -10.92 15.30 -16.64
N CYS A 152 -11.29 15.51 -15.37
CA CYS A 152 -12.67 15.29 -14.93
C CYS A 152 -13.54 16.50 -15.28
N ALA A 153 -14.84 16.28 -15.49
CA ALA A 153 -15.84 17.35 -15.60
C ALA A 153 -15.88 18.21 -14.32
N ALA A 154 -16.21 19.49 -14.46
CA ALA A 154 -16.19 20.44 -13.35
C ALA A 154 -17.09 19.98 -12.18
N GLY A 155 -16.53 19.96 -10.97
CA GLY A 155 -17.21 19.49 -9.75
C GLY A 155 -17.42 17.98 -9.66
N GLN A 156 -16.91 17.18 -10.61
CA GLN A 156 -17.04 15.72 -10.63
C GLN A 156 -15.72 15.03 -10.30
N GLN A 157 -15.82 13.79 -9.84
CA GLN A 157 -14.66 12.91 -9.59
C GLN A 157 -14.60 11.83 -10.66
N CYS A 158 -13.40 11.59 -11.18
CA CYS A 158 -13.10 10.53 -12.12
C CYS A 158 -11.83 9.73 -11.77
N GLY A 159 -11.17 10.07 -10.66
CA GLY A 159 -9.89 9.47 -10.24
C GLY A 159 -9.96 7.97 -9.95
N THR A 160 -11.11 7.44 -9.54
CA THR A 160 -11.23 5.99 -9.33
C THR A 160 -11.40 5.25 -10.65
N TYR A 161 -12.11 5.84 -11.64
CA TYR A 161 -12.13 5.33 -13.00
C TYR A 161 -10.74 5.31 -13.63
N THR A 162 -10.01 6.43 -13.61
CA THR A 162 -8.67 6.51 -14.22
C THR A 162 -7.69 5.52 -13.60
N GLN A 163 -7.81 5.22 -12.30
CA GLN A 163 -7.04 4.15 -11.65
C GLN A 163 -7.45 2.75 -12.16
N VAL A 164 -8.75 2.45 -12.31
CA VAL A 164 -9.22 1.15 -12.84
C VAL A 164 -8.62 0.89 -14.23
N VAL A 165 -8.64 1.90 -15.10
CA VAL A 165 -8.16 1.78 -16.50
C VAL A 165 -6.71 2.20 -16.73
N TRP A 166 -5.90 2.34 -15.67
CA TRP A 166 -4.51 2.76 -15.79
C TRP A 166 -3.64 1.73 -16.53
N ARG A 167 -3.13 2.08 -17.71
CA ARG A 167 -2.42 1.22 -18.66
C ARG A 167 -1.18 0.55 -18.06
N ARG A 168 -0.47 1.25 -17.15
CA ARG A 168 0.75 0.75 -16.50
C ARG A 168 0.51 -0.13 -15.28
N THR A 169 -0.69 -0.09 -14.68
CA THR A 169 -1.05 -1.00 -13.58
C THR A 169 -1.27 -2.39 -14.15
N THR A 170 -0.67 -3.41 -13.54
CA THR A 170 -0.73 -4.81 -14.01
C THR A 170 -1.44 -5.74 -13.05
N ASP A 171 -1.43 -5.43 -11.76
CA ASP A 171 -1.96 -6.29 -10.70
C ASP A 171 -2.89 -5.49 -9.78
N VAL A 172 -3.95 -6.17 -9.30
CA VAL A 172 -4.91 -5.63 -8.34
C VAL A 172 -5.21 -6.66 -7.27
N GLY A 173 -5.43 -6.21 -6.04
CA GLY A 173 -5.98 -7.04 -4.98
C GLY A 173 -6.90 -6.22 -4.10
N CYS A 174 -8.07 -6.77 -3.80
CA CYS A 174 -9.15 -6.07 -3.12
C CYS A 174 -9.61 -6.81 -1.87
N ALA A 175 -10.27 -6.08 -0.97
CA ALA A 175 -10.97 -6.65 0.18
C ALA A 175 -12.17 -5.78 0.58
N GLN A 176 -13.11 -6.39 1.28
CA GLN A 176 -14.23 -5.71 1.93
C GLN A 176 -14.29 -6.02 3.43
N ALA A 177 -14.66 -5.03 4.23
CA ALA A 177 -15.04 -5.19 5.63
C ALA A 177 -16.51 -4.83 5.82
N THR A 178 -17.22 -5.61 6.65
CA THR A 178 -18.57 -5.28 7.13
C THR A 178 -18.49 -4.35 8.33
N CYS A 179 -19.35 -3.34 8.37
CA CYS A 179 -19.30 -2.23 9.31
C CYS A 179 -20.66 -2.07 10.00
N GLY A 180 -20.66 -2.06 11.34
CA GLY A 180 -21.87 -1.90 12.14
C GLY A 180 -22.99 -2.88 11.76
N THR A 181 -24.17 -2.35 11.48
CA THR A 181 -25.38 -3.12 11.14
C THR A 181 -25.41 -3.69 9.72
N GLY A 182 -24.46 -3.33 8.84
CA GLY A 182 -24.42 -3.88 7.48
C GLY A 182 -23.78 -3.00 6.41
N ALA A 183 -23.26 -1.82 6.76
CA ALA A 183 -22.45 -1.03 5.83
C ALA A 183 -21.19 -1.78 5.39
N THR A 184 -20.59 -1.38 4.27
CA THR A 184 -19.38 -2.00 3.72
C THR A 184 -18.31 -0.98 3.39
N LEU A 185 -17.07 -1.26 3.81
CA LEU A 185 -15.86 -0.57 3.39
C LEU A 185 -15.09 -1.47 2.43
N THR A 186 -14.83 -0.96 1.23
CA THR A 186 -14.07 -1.63 0.16
C THR A 186 -12.76 -0.91 -0.06
N LEU A 187 -11.67 -1.67 -0.23
CA LEU A 187 -10.37 -1.17 -0.67
C LEU A 187 -9.84 -2.09 -1.78
N CYS A 188 -9.44 -1.50 -2.91
CA CYS A 188 -8.63 -2.15 -3.93
C CYS A 188 -7.26 -1.47 -4.00
N LEU A 189 -6.20 -2.28 -3.98
CA LEU A 189 -4.81 -1.84 -4.14
C LEU A 189 -4.33 -2.22 -5.54
N TYR A 190 -3.54 -1.33 -6.15
CA TYR A 190 -3.10 -1.39 -7.54
C TYR A 190 -1.58 -1.27 -7.65
N ASP A 191 -0.95 -2.18 -8.39
CA ASP A 191 0.50 -2.20 -8.60
C ASP A 191 0.86 -2.40 -10.09
N PRO A 192 1.78 -1.60 -10.67
CA PRO A 192 2.20 -0.25 -10.21
C PRO A 192 1.01 0.70 -9.98
N HIS A 193 1.21 1.71 -9.13
CA HIS A 193 0.17 2.71 -8.84
C HIS A 193 -0.25 3.50 -10.10
N GLY A 194 -1.52 3.92 -10.13
CA GLY A 194 -2.04 4.80 -11.17
C GLY A 194 -2.04 6.27 -10.77
N ASN A 195 -2.73 7.08 -11.58
CA ASN A 195 -2.95 8.51 -11.35
C ASN A 195 -1.66 9.33 -11.16
N VAL A 196 -0.61 8.99 -11.89
CA VAL A 196 0.65 9.75 -11.93
C VAL A 196 0.36 11.14 -12.52
N LYS A 197 0.75 12.20 -11.80
CA LYS A 197 0.46 13.58 -12.18
C LYS A 197 1.08 13.91 -13.56
N GLY A 198 0.23 14.25 -14.52
CA GLY A 198 0.62 14.61 -15.89
C GLY A 198 0.63 13.45 -16.88
N GLU A 199 0.39 12.21 -16.45
CA GLU A 199 0.26 11.06 -17.35
C GLU A 199 -1.20 10.74 -17.68
N SER A 200 -1.46 10.28 -18.91
CA SER A 200 -2.76 9.76 -19.32
C SER A 200 -2.96 8.33 -18.78
N PRO A 201 -4.16 7.94 -18.32
CA PRO A 201 -4.45 6.56 -17.94
C PRO A 201 -4.35 5.57 -19.10
N TYR A 202 -4.57 5.97 -20.35
CA TYR A 202 -4.47 5.10 -21.53
C TYR A 202 -4.04 5.85 -22.79
#